data_AF-A0A960CZL3-F1
#
_entry.id   AF-A0A960CZL3-F1
#
_cell.length_a   1.000
_cell.length_b   1.000
_cell.length_c   1.000
_cell.angle_alpha   90.00
_cell.angle_beta   90.00
_cell.angle_gamma   90.00
#
_symmetry.space_group_name_H-M   'P 1'
#
loop_
_entity.id
_entity.type
_entity.pdbx_description
1 polymer ?
#
loop_
_entity_poly.entity_id
_entity_poly.type
_entity_poly.pdbx_seq_one_letter_code
_entity_poly.pdbx_strand_id
1 'polypeptide(L)'
;ERPRYVAGALGPTTRTASISPDVNDPGARNVSYDQLVAAYRDAAAGLVDGGADLLIVETIFDTLNAKAAIFALETLFEDRGRRWPVILSGTITDASGRTLSGQVTEAFWNSIRHARPLAVGLNCALGAPEMRPYIAEMSR
;
A
#
# COMPACT_ATOMS: atom_id res chain seq x y z
N GLU A 1 31.62 8.24 -0.69
CA GLU A 1 30.94 7.29 0.22
C GLU A 1 29.69 6.71 -0.46
N ARG A 2 29.19 5.54 -0.02
CA ARG A 2 27.96 4.92 -0.56
C ARG A 2 26.88 4.92 0.54
N PRO A 3 26.09 6.00 0.69
CA PRO A 3 25.11 6.11 1.77
C PRO A 3 24.11 4.94 1.72
N ARG A 4 23.55 4.61 2.88
CA ARG A 4 22.49 3.60 3.07
C ARG A 4 21.24 4.30 3.54
N TYR A 5 20.09 3.76 3.16
CA TYR A 5 18.78 4.28 3.54
C TYR A 5 18.00 3.17 4.23
N VAL A 6 17.19 3.55 5.22
CA VAL A 6 16.29 2.67 5.96
C VAL A 6 14.86 2.95 5.51
N ALA A 7 14.22 1.93 4.93
CA ALA A 7 12.81 1.97 4.57
C ALA A 7 11.96 1.36 5.69
N GLY A 8 11.05 2.14 6.26
CA GLY A 8 10.05 1.65 7.21
C GLY A 8 8.91 0.97 6.45
N ALA A 9 8.80 -0.36 6.57
CA ALA A 9 7.84 -1.16 5.82
C ALA A 9 6.50 -1.32 6.54
N LEU A 10 5.42 -1.06 5.80
CA LEU A 10 4.03 -1.22 6.21
C LEU A 10 3.36 -2.24 5.29
N GLY A 11 3.13 -3.45 5.81
CA GLY A 11 2.45 -4.50 5.08
C GLY A 11 0.93 -4.34 5.04
N PRO A 12 0.21 -5.19 4.28
CA PRO A 12 -1.22 -5.04 4.01
C PRO A 12 -2.17 -5.48 5.15
N THR A 13 -1.61 -5.86 6.31
CA THR A 13 -2.28 -6.61 7.39
C THR A 13 -2.78 -8.00 6.94
N THR A 14 -3.40 -8.76 7.84
CA THR A 14 -4.05 -10.05 7.53
C THR A 14 -5.54 -9.92 7.18
N ARG A 15 -6.09 -8.69 7.13
CA ARG A 15 -7.52 -8.44 6.92
C ARG A 15 -7.75 -7.57 5.69
N THR A 16 -8.85 -7.80 4.99
CA THR A 16 -9.30 -7.00 3.84
C THR A 16 -10.45 -6.09 4.25
N ALA A 17 -10.44 -4.84 3.81
CA ALA A 17 -11.57 -3.92 4.00
C ALA A 17 -12.54 -3.93 2.81
N SER A 18 -12.09 -4.33 1.61
CA SER A 18 -12.94 -4.34 0.41
C SER A 18 -13.61 -5.69 0.14
N ILE A 19 -13.05 -6.79 0.66
CA ILE A 19 -13.53 -8.16 0.41
C ILE A 19 -14.18 -8.74 1.66
N SER A 20 -15.38 -9.32 1.50
CA SER A 20 -16.04 -10.05 2.57
C SER A 20 -15.30 -11.35 2.91
N PRO A 21 -15.18 -11.70 4.20
CA PRO A 21 -14.65 -13.00 4.61
C PRO A 21 -15.64 -14.16 4.41
N ASP A 22 -16.93 -13.87 4.23
CA ASP A 22 -17.99 -14.85 4.09
C ASP A 22 -18.59 -14.76 2.69
N VAL A 23 -18.48 -15.85 1.93
CA VAL A 23 -19.02 -15.96 0.57
C VAL A 23 -20.56 -15.88 0.54
N ASN A 24 -21.23 -16.13 1.67
CA ASN A 24 -22.68 -16.08 1.78
C ASN A 24 -23.20 -14.71 2.26
N ASP A 25 -22.32 -13.85 2.80
CA ASP A 25 -22.66 -12.49 3.21
C ASP A 25 -21.70 -11.49 2.54
N PRO A 26 -22.06 -10.92 1.37
CA PRO A 26 -21.20 -9.95 0.68
C PRO A 26 -21.04 -8.62 1.44
N GLY A 27 -21.85 -8.36 2.46
CA GLY A 27 -21.79 -7.16 3.31
C GLY A 27 -20.83 -7.27 4.50
N ALA A 28 -20.51 -8.49 4.94
CA ALA A 28 -19.63 -8.71 6.09
C ALA A 28 -18.23 -8.14 5.88
N ARG A 29 -17.61 -7.60 6.95
CA ARG A 29 -16.23 -7.08 6.94
C ARG A 29 -15.49 -7.48 8.22
N ASN A 30 -14.25 -7.97 8.06
CA ASN A 30 -13.38 -8.36 9.18
C ASN A 30 -12.72 -7.18 9.89
N VAL A 31 -12.68 -6.02 9.23
CA VAL A 31 -12.02 -4.82 9.71
C VAL A 31 -12.72 -3.60 9.14
N SER A 32 -12.79 -2.53 9.93
CA SER A 32 -13.26 -1.22 9.47
C SER A 32 -12.10 -0.37 8.96
N TYR A 33 -12.42 0.66 8.17
CA TYR A 33 -11.44 1.63 7.69
C TYR A 33 -10.71 2.33 8.83
N ASP A 34 -11.45 2.78 9.85
CA ASP A 34 -10.87 3.50 11.00
C ASP A 34 -9.91 2.63 11.82
N GLN A 35 -10.21 1.33 11.96
CA GLN A 35 -9.29 0.37 12.60
C GLN A 35 -7.98 0.22 11.82
N LEU A 36 -8.05 0.19 10.47
CA LEU A 36 -6.85 0.16 9.64
C LEU A 36 -6.06 1.46 9.76
N VAL A 37 -6.72 2.62 9.72
CA VAL A 37 -6.08 3.93 9.90
C VAL A 37 -5.33 3.99 11.23
N ALA A 38 -5.98 3.60 12.33
CA ALA A 38 -5.37 3.60 13.65
C ALA A 38 -4.13 2.68 13.70
N ALA A 39 -4.24 1.46 13.16
CA ALA A 39 -3.14 0.50 13.14
C ALA A 39 -1.96 0.98 12.27
N TYR A 40 -2.23 1.51 11.08
CA TYR A 40 -1.19 2.04 10.20
C TYR A 40 -0.50 3.26 10.81
N ARG A 41 -1.25 4.15 11.48
CA ARG A 41 -0.68 5.34 12.12
C ARG A 41 0.26 4.96 13.25
N ASP A 42 -0.13 3.99 14.09
CA ASP A 42 0.69 3.50 15.19
C ASP A 42 2.00 2.87 14.69
N ALA A 43 1.90 1.97 13.71
CA ALA A 43 3.07 1.35 13.09
C ALA A 43 3.99 2.38 12.42
N ALA A 44 3.42 3.32 11.66
CA ALA A 44 4.18 4.38 10.99
C ALA A 44 4.88 5.30 11.99
N ALA A 45 4.23 5.66 13.09
CA ALA A 45 4.82 6.46 14.16
C ALA A 45 6.06 5.75 14.74
N GLY A 46 5.95 4.46 15.07
CA GLY A 46 7.08 3.67 15.56
C GLY A 46 8.24 3.60 14.56
N LEU A 47 7.96 3.45 13.26
CA LEU A 47 8.98 3.41 12.22
C LEU A 47 9.73 4.75 12.06
N VAL A 48 9.00 5.87 12.07
CA VAL A 48 9.65 7.19 11.94
C VAL A 48 10.39 7.58 13.22
N ASP A 49 9.90 7.20 14.40
CA ASP A 49 10.58 7.40 15.68
C ASP A 49 11.85 6.54 15.78
N GLY A 50 11.82 5.36 15.15
CA GLY A 50 12.98 4.49 14.97
C GLY A 50 14.01 4.98 13.95
N GLY A 51 13.78 6.12 13.28
CA GLY A 51 14.74 6.74 12.36
C GLY A 51 14.64 6.28 10.91
N ALA A 52 13.47 5.80 10.45
CA ALA A 52 13.26 5.51 9.03
C ALA A 52 13.46 6.76 8.15
N ASP A 53 14.21 6.60 7.06
CA ASP A 53 14.46 7.67 6.08
C ASP A 53 13.25 7.88 5.15
N LEU A 54 12.53 6.80 4.86
CA LEU A 54 11.33 6.76 4.03
C LEU A 54 10.37 5.69 4.52
N LEU A 55 9.12 5.76 4.07
CA LEU A 55 8.10 4.76 4.34
C LEU A 55 7.72 4.02 3.06
N ILE A 56 7.46 2.72 3.17
CA ILE A 56 6.95 1.91 2.07
C ILE A 56 5.67 1.19 2.51
N VAL A 57 4.57 1.45 1.80
CA VAL A 57 3.35 0.64 1.91
C VAL A 57 3.44 -0.43 0.82
N GLU A 58 3.66 -1.68 1.22
CA GLU A 58 4.00 -2.75 0.27
C GLU A 58 3.02 -3.92 0.30
N THR A 59 3.14 -4.78 -0.72
CA THR A 59 2.31 -5.97 -0.90
C THR A 59 0.82 -5.62 -0.86
N ILE A 60 0.45 -4.48 -1.45
CA ILE A 60 -0.93 -4.01 -1.45
C ILE A 60 -1.76 -4.92 -2.35
N PHE A 61 -2.55 -5.79 -1.72
CA PHE A 61 -3.54 -6.63 -2.38
C PHE A 61 -4.95 -6.03 -2.33
N ASP A 62 -5.21 -5.09 -1.40
CA ASP A 62 -6.48 -4.39 -1.20
C ASP A 62 -6.23 -2.87 -1.21
N THR A 63 -6.78 -2.19 -2.23
CA THR A 63 -6.59 -0.75 -2.40
C THR A 63 -7.28 0.07 -1.31
N LEU A 64 -8.34 -0.45 -0.68
CA LEU A 64 -8.97 0.25 0.45
C LEU A 64 -8.05 0.24 1.68
N ASN A 65 -7.31 -0.84 1.91
CA ASN A 65 -6.28 -0.88 2.94
C ASN A 65 -5.16 0.13 2.65
N ALA A 66 -4.69 0.20 1.41
CA ALA A 66 -3.70 1.20 1.02
C ALA A 66 -4.19 2.63 1.21
N LYS A 67 -5.46 2.91 0.94
CA LYS A 67 -6.04 4.24 1.23
C LYS A 67 -6.11 4.53 2.72
N ALA A 68 -6.35 3.53 3.57
CA ALA A 68 -6.27 3.71 5.02
C ALA A 68 -4.84 4.00 5.47
N ALA A 69 -3.85 3.29 4.91
CA ALA A 69 -2.44 3.55 5.16
C ALA A 69 -2.04 4.96 4.72
N ILE A 70 -2.40 5.37 3.50
CA ILE A 70 -2.13 6.71 2.97
C ILE A 70 -2.71 7.76 3.92
N PHE A 71 -3.98 7.65 4.29
CA PHE A 71 -4.61 8.60 5.20
C PHE A 71 -3.87 8.67 6.55
N ALA A 72 -3.53 7.52 7.14
CA ALA A 72 -2.76 7.45 8.38
C ALA A 72 -1.38 8.13 8.27
N LEU A 73 -0.68 7.96 7.14
CA LEU A 73 0.59 8.62 6.88
C LEU A 73 0.43 10.12 6.74
N GLU A 74 -0.54 10.60 5.96
CA GLU A 74 -0.78 12.03 5.78
C GLU A 74 -1.12 12.71 7.12
N THR A 75 -1.98 12.11 7.94
CA THR A 75 -2.28 12.62 9.28
C THR A 75 -1.03 12.66 10.17
N LEU A 76 -0.22 11.60 10.16
CA LEU A 76 1.05 11.59 10.89
C LEU A 76 2.00 12.70 10.40
N PHE A 77 2.06 12.94 9.10
CA PHE A 77 2.93 13.98 8.53
C PHE A 77 2.50 15.38 8.95
N GLU A 78 1.20 15.65 8.97
CA GLU A 78 0.62 16.89 9.50
C GLU A 78 0.96 17.06 10.99
N ASP A 79 0.73 16.02 11.81
CA ASP A 79 1.02 16.05 13.25
C ASP A 79 2.50 16.29 13.57
N ARG A 80 3.41 15.76 12.73
CA ARG A 80 4.86 15.90 12.91
C ARG A 80 5.44 17.14 12.22
N GLY A 81 4.65 17.87 11.43
CA GLY A 81 5.14 18.99 10.62
C GLY A 81 6.21 18.59 9.59
N ARG A 82 6.26 17.31 9.20
CA ARG A 82 7.25 16.75 8.28
C ARG A 82 6.61 15.68 7.41
N ARG A 83 6.88 15.72 6.10
CA ARG A 83 6.54 14.65 5.17
C ARG A 83 7.76 13.76 4.92
N TRP A 84 7.61 12.46 5.11
CA TRP A 84 8.60 11.48 4.67
C TRP A 84 8.31 11.06 3.21
N PRO A 85 9.33 10.72 2.40
CA PRO A 85 9.09 10.10 1.11
C PRO A 85 8.33 8.77 1.29
N VAL A 86 7.34 8.53 0.42
CA VAL A 86 6.50 7.33 0.47
C VAL A 86 6.66 6.54 -0.83
N ILE A 87 6.88 5.24 -0.72
CA ILE A 87 6.80 4.29 -1.83
C ILE A 87 5.52 3.47 -1.66
N LEU A 88 4.78 3.26 -2.75
CA LEU A 88 3.59 2.42 -2.76
C LEU A 88 3.81 1.22 -3.69
N SER A 89 3.77 0.00 -3.17
CA SER A 89 4.02 -1.22 -3.93
C SER A 89 2.80 -2.15 -3.90
N GLY A 90 2.17 -2.31 -5.06
CA GLY A 90 1.06 -3.23 -5.28
C GLY A 90 1.50 -4.69 -5.39
N THR A 91 0.54 -5.61 -5.30
CA THR A 91 0.77 -7.00 -5.68
C THR A 91 -0.36 -7.49 -6.58
N ILE A 92 0.04 -8.09 -7.70
CA ILE A 92 -0.86 -8.73 -8.66
C ILE A 92 -0.82 -10.22 -8.37
N THR A 93 -1.95 -10.80 -8.01
CA THR A 93 -1.98 -12.15 -7.41
C THR A 93 -1.88 -13.28 -8.43
N ASP A 94 -2.17 -13.03 -9.70
CA ASP A 94 -2.11 -14.02 -10.77
C ASP A 94 -1.93 -13.39 -12.16
N ALA A 95 -1.86 -14.25 -13.19
CA ALA A 95 -1.69 -13.84 -14.58
C ALA A 95 -2.89 -13.05 -15.16
N SER A 96 -3.99 -12.86 -14.41
CA SER A 96 -5.10 -12.01 -14.84
C SER A 96 -4.77 -10.52 -14.80
N GLY A 97 -3.65 -10.14 -14.17
CA GLY A 97 -3.21 -8.75 -14.09
C GLY A 97 -3.96 -7.91 -13.05
N ARG A 98 -4.60 -8.56 -12.07
CA ARG A 98 -5.41 -7.91 -11.04
C ARG A 98 -4.84 -8.09 -9.63
N THR A 99 -5.09 -7.11 -8.78
CA THR A 99 -4.96 -7.27 -7.33
C THR A 99 -5.98 -8.27 -6.80
N LEU A 100 -5.82 -8.74 -5.55
CA LEU A 100 -6.82 -9.60 -4.91
C LEU A 100 -8.20 -8.92 -4.83
N SER A 101 -8.23 -7.60 -4.64
CA SER A 101 -9.45 -6.79 -4.68
C SER A 101 -9.98 -6.52 -6.10
N GLY A 102 -9.43 -7.17 -7.12
CA GLY A 102 -9.93 -7.16 -8.49
C GLY A 102 -9.54 -5.94 -9.34
N GLN A 103 -8.67 -5.05 -8.85
CA GLN A 103 -8.24 -3.88 -9.63
C GLN A 103 -7.14 -4.23 -10.61
N VAL A 104 -7.25 -3.71 -11.84
CA VAL A 104 -6.11 -3.64 -12.78
C VAL A 104 -5.11 -2.58 -12.31
N THR A 105 -3.88 -2.67 -12.81
CA THR A 105 -2.76 -1.73 -12.56
C THR A 105 -3.13 -0.27 -12.73
N GLU A 106 -3.78 0.09 -13.84
CA GLU A 106 -4.20 1.47 -14.12
C GLU A 106 -5.19 1.98 -13.04
N ALA A 107 -6.17 1.15 -12.68
CA ALA A 107 -7.17 1.47 -11.67
C ALA A 107 -6.53 1.60 -10.28
N PHE A 108 -5.55 0.75 -9.97
CA PHE A 108 -4.75 0.86 -8.75
C PHE A 108 -4.00 2.20 -8.70
N TRP A 109 -3.22 2.53 -9.74
CA TRP A 109 -2.49 3.80 -9.80
C TRP A 109 -3.42 5.02 -9.65
N ASN A 110 -4.51 5.06 -10.42
CA ASN A 110 -5.50 6.13 -10.32
C ASN A 110 -6.11 6.27 -8.92
N SER A 111 -6.24 5.16 -8.20
CA SER A 111 -6.77 5.13 -6.84
C SER A 111 -5.82 5.70 -5.80
N ILE A 112 -4.50 5.66 -6.02
CA ILE A 112 -3.48 6.02 -5.01
C ILE A 112 -2.62 7.24 -5.37
N ARG A 113 -2.62 7.70 -6.63
CA ARG A 113 -1.76 8.81 -7.10
C ARG A 113 -1.89 10.12 -6.32
N HIS A 114 -3.04 10.33 -5.69
CA HIS A 114 -3.31 11.49 -4.81
C HIS A 114 -2.34 11.58 -3.63
N ALA A 115 -1.73 10.45 -3.22
CA ALA A 115 -0.69 10.39 -2.20
C ALA A 115 0.65 10.99 -2.63
N ARG A 116 0.83 11.36 -3.92
CA ARG A 116 2.09 11.90 -4.47
C ARG A 116 3.32 11.10 -4.01
N PRO A 117 3.36 9.77 -4.24
CA PRO A 117 4.46 8.94 -3.77
C PRO A 117 5.76 9.29 -4.51
N LEU A 118 6.90 9.04 -3.86
CA LEU A 118 8.22 9.11 -4.49
C LEU A 118 8.35 8.09 -5.62
N ALA A 119 7.82 6.89 -5.41
CA ALA A 119 7.80 5.82 -6.39
C ALA A 119 6.56 4.94 -6.21
N VAL A 120 6.10 4.35 -7.31
CA VAL A 120 5.05 3.34 -7.33
C VAL A 120 5.55 2.11 -8.06
N GLY A 121 5.19 0.92 -7.60
CA GLY A 121 5.66 -0.33 -8.20
C GLY A 121 4.81 -1.55 -7.84
N LEU A 122 5.37 -2.74 -8.12
CA LEU A 122 4.78 -4.03 -7.81
C LEU A 122 5.83 -4.94 -7.15
N ASN A 123 5.40 -5.85 -6.27
CA ASN A 123 6.28 -6.82 -5.60
C ASN A 123 5.64 -8.21 -5.39
N CYS A 124 6.49 -9.18 -5.04
CA CYS A 124 6.18 -10.56 -4.65
C CYS A 124 5.67 -11.49 -5.76
N ALA A 125 4.36 -11.52 -6.02
CA ALA A 125 3.65 -12.69 -6.56
C ALA A 125 4.04 -13.14 -7.99
N LEU A 126 4.69 -12.28 -8.77
CA LEU A 126 5.09 -12.58 -10.14
C LEU A 126 6.62 -12.51 -10.30
N GLY A 127 7.16 -13.34 -11.19
CA GLY A 127 8.55 -13.21 -11.64
C GLY A 127 8.77 -11.92 -12.44
N ALA A 128 10.05 -11.56 -12.61
CA ALA A 128 10.39 -10.31 -13.29
C ALA A 128 9.89 -10.22 -14.75
N PRO A 129 9.97 -11.28 -15.58
CA PRO A 129 9.40 -11.26 -16.94
C PRO A 129 7.89 -11.05 -16.94
N GLU A 130 7.16 -11.72 -16.04
CA GLU A 130 5.71 -11.65 -15.91
C GLU A 130 5.24 -10.29 -15.39
N MET A 131 6.02 -9.64 -14.52
CA MET A 131 5.69 -8.35 -13.94
C MET A 131 5.91 -7.17 -14.91
N ARG A 132 6.80 -7.32 -15.90
CA ARG A 132 7.21 -6.23 -16.81
C ARG A 132 6.05 -5.54 -17.54
N PRO A 133 5.06 -6.25 -18.14
CA PRO A 133 3.96 -5.59 -18.84
C PRO A 133 3.13 -4.69 -17.91
N TYR A 134 2.90 -5.13 -16.69
CA TYR A 134 2.10 -4.42 -15.68
C TYR A 134 2.80 -3.15 -15.19
N ILE A 135 4.12 -3.20 -14.97
CA ILE A 135 4.91 -2.00 -14.66
C ILE A 135 4.87 -1.00 -15.82
N ALA A 136 4.98 -1.47 -17.07
CA ALA A 136 4.94 -0.61 -18.24
C ALA A 136 3.57 0.08 -18.41
N GLU A 137 2.47 -0.59 -18.04
CA GLU A 137 1.14 0.00 -18.02
C GLU A 137 1.00 1.10 -16.95
N MET A 138 1.51 0.87 -15.73
CA MET A 138 1.49 1.87 -14.65
C MET A 138 2.34 3.11 -14.94
N SER A 139 3.32 3.01 -15.83
CA SER A 139 4.21 4.13 -16.19
C SER A 139 3.63 5.10 -17.24
N ARG A 140 2.44 4.81 -17.78
CA ARG A 140 1.74 5.66 -18.76
C ARG A 140 0.88 6.70 -18.05
#